data_AF-A0A7Y7EEC2-F1
#
_entry.id   AF-A0A7Y7EEC2-F1
#
_cell.length_a   1.000
_cell.length_b   1.000
_cell.length_c   1.000
_cell.angle_alpha   90.00
_cell.angle_beta   90.00
_cell.angle_gamma   90.00
#
_symmetry.space_group_name_H-M   'P 1'
#
loop_
_entity.id
_entity.type
_entity.pdbx_description
1 polymer ?
#
loop_
_entity_poly.entity_id
_entity_poly.type
_entity_poly.pdbx_seq_one_letter_code
_entity_poly.pdbx_strand_id
1 'polypeptide(L)' 'AVHWAGFTLAQHSWKEPIDRFTYEAQTQKLAYLTPKLGGQFEHSSDIKEPWWEKHQ' A
#
# COMPACT_ATOMS: atom_id res chain seq x y z
N ALA A 1 13.93 3.95 -2.16
CA ALA A 1 13.12 3.80 -0.93
C ALA A 1 11.66 3.67 -1.35
N VAL A 2 10.93 2.65 -0.92
CA VAL A 2 9.47 2.63 -1.09
C VAL A 2 8.90 3.41 0.09
N HIS A 3 8.58 4.67 -0.17
CA HIS A 3 7.94 5.61 0.75
C HIS A 3 6.67 6.08 0.05
N TRP A 4 5.51 5.79 0.64
CA TRP A 4 4.21 6.07 0.05
C TRP A 4 3.23 6.50 1.16
N ALA A 5 2.15 7.19 0.78
CA ALA A 5 1.08 7.70 1.63
C ALA A 5 1.45 8.81 2.65
N GLY A 6 2.73 9.23 2.73
CA GLY A 6 3.19 10.32 3.61
C GLY A 6 3.74 11.53 2.85
N PHE A 7 4.95 11.41 2.31
CA PHE A 7 5.65 12.51 1.64
C PHE A 7 6.04 12.13 0.20
N THR A 8 6.14 13.13 -0.67
CA THR A 8 6.65 12.93 -2.03
C THR A 8 8.17 12.98 -2.01
N LEU A 9 8.83 11.83 -2.05
CA LEU A 9 10.31 11.74 -2.10
C LEU A 9 10.85 11.59 -3.53
N ALA A 10 9.99 11.38 -4.52
CA ALA A 10 10.33 11.23 -5.93
C ALA A 10 9.15 11.67 -6.83
N GLN A 11 9.44 11.93 -8.11
CA GLN A 11 8.42 12.32 -9.10
C GLN A 11 7.69 11.08 -9.64
N HIS A 12 6.53 10.80 -9.07
CA HIS A 12 5.58 9.78 -9.52
C HIS A 12 4.17 10.15 -9.06
N SER A 13 3.14 9.55 -9.69
CA SER A 13 1.77 9.67 -9.20
C SER A 13 1.64 9.10 -7.79
N TRP A 14 0.78 9.68 -6.96
CA TRP A 14 0.61 9.26 -5.56
C TRP A 14 0.24 7.77 -5.40
N LYS A 15 -0.55 7.21 -6.33
CA LYS A 15 -0.96 5.79 -6.31
C LYS A 15 0.06 4.81 -6.90
N GLU A 16 0.98 5.28 -7.75
CA GLU A 16 1.91 4.41 -8.50
C GLU A 16 2.70 3.42 -7.61
N PRO A 17 3.27 3.83 -6.45
CA PRO A 17 4.08 2.91 -5.65
C PRO A 17 3.28 1.75 -5.06
N ILE A 18 2.06 2.00 -4.57
CA ILE A 18 1.24 0.96 -3.94
C ILE A 18 0.64 0.01 -4.96
N ASP A 19 0.27 0.52 -6.14
CA ASP A 19 -0.26 -0.30 -7.23
C ASP A 19 0.82 -1.27 -7.72
N ARG A 20 2.06 -0.77 -7.90
CA ARG A 20 3.21 -1.61 -8.27
C ARG A 20 3.55 -2.64 -7.19
N PHE A 21 3.55 -2.22 -5.92
CA PHE A 21 3.82 -3.13 -4.80
C PHE A 21 2.79 -4.26 -4.70
N THR A 22 1.49 -3.92 -4.75
CA THR A 22 0.42 -4.90 -4.59
C THR A 22 0.35 -5.87 -5.77
N TYR A 23 0.57 -5.39 -7.01
CA TYR A 23 0.68 -6.22 -8.20
C TYR A 23 1.80 -7.28 -8.07
N GLU A 24 3.00 -6.86 -7.67
CA GLU A 24 4.15 -7.77 -7.51
C GLU A 24 3.95 -8.75 -6.35
N ALA A 25 3.41 -8.29 -5.22
CA ALA A 25 3.14 -9.15 -4.07
C ALA A 25 2.12 -10.25 -4.40
N GLN A 26 1.07 -9.92 -5.16
CA GLN A 26 0.08 -10.89 -5.65
C GLN A 26 0.70 -11.87 -6.64
N THR A 27 1.47 -11.36 -7.61
CA THR A 27 2.14 -12.17 -8.64
C THR A 27 3.09 -13.20 -8.01
N GLN A 28 3.82 -12.80 -6.97
CA GLN A 28 4.75 -13.66 -6.24
C GLN A 28 4.09 -14.48 -5.12
N LYS A 29 2.77 -14.34 -4.92
CA LYS A 29 2.00 -15.00 -3.85
C LYS A 29 2.57 -14.74 -2.44
N LEU A 30 3.06 -13.53 -2.22
CA LEU A 30 3.61 -13.10 -0.93
C LEU A 30 2.50 -12.60 0.00
N ALA A 31 2.69 -12.81 1.31
CA ALA A 31 1.85 -12.20 2.32
C ALA A 31 2.17 -10.70 2.42
N TYR A 32 1.13 -9.87 2.44
CA TYR A 32 1.25 -8.42 2.60
C TYR A 32 -0.01 -7.85 3.25
N LEU A 33 0.13 -6.66 3.83
CA LEU A 33 -0.96 -5.90 4.45
C LEU A 33 -0.97 -4.47 3.92
N THR A 34 -2.15 -3.90 3.79
CA THR A 34 -2.37 -2.49 3.41
C THR A 34 -3.28 -1.80 4.43
N PRO A 35 -2.83 -1.64 5.69
CA PRO A 35 -3.62 -0.96 6.72
C PRO A 35 -3.90 0.49 6.32
N LYS A 36 -5.04 1.02 6.77
CA LYS A 36 -5.38 2.45 6.62
C LYS A 36 -4.44 3.30 7.47
N LEU A 37 -4.17 4.52 7.02
CA LEU A 37 -3.39 5.49 7.79
C LEU A 37 -4.03 5.74 9.17
N GLY A 38 -3.23 5.63 10.23
CA GLY A 38 -3.71 5.75 11.62
C GLY A 38 -4.54 4.57 12.13
N GLY A 39 -4.75 3.52 11.33
CA GLY A 39 -5.48 2.32 11.73
C GLY A 39 -4.63 1.37 12.56
N GLN A 40 -5.22 0.82 13.62
CA GLN A 40 -4.62 -0.29 14.38
C GLN A 40 -4.84 -1.61 13.62
N PHE A 41 -3.85 -2.49 13.66
CA PHE A 41 -3.93 -3.83 13.08
C PHE A 41 -3.04 -4.80 13.85
N GLU A 42 -3.35 -6.09 13.75
CA GLU A 42 -2.52 -7.15 14.28
C GLU A 42 -1.69 -7.78 13.16
N HIS A 43 -0.55 -8.38 13.49
CA HIS A 43 0.27 -9.07 12.49
C HIS A 43 -0.47 -10.21 11.78
N SER A 44 -1.38 -10.87 12.48
CA SER A 44 -2.26 -11.95 12.00
C SER A 44 -3.43 -11.45 11.13
N SER A 45 -3.62 -10.14 11.00
CA SER A 45 -4.72 -9.58 10.22
C SER A 45 -4.55 -9.90 8.74
N ASP A 46 -5.63 -9.93 7.97
CA ASP A 46 -5.61 -9.99 6.51
C ASP A 46 -6.29 -8.76 5.92
N ILE A 47 -5.56 -7.64 5.89
CA ILE A 47 -6.09 -6.34 5.46
C ILE A 47 -5.49 -5.99 4.10
N LYS A 48 -6.33 -6.05 3.05
CA LYS A 48 -5.93 -5.78 1.67
C LYS A 48 -6.88 -4.81 0.93
N GLU A 49 -7.74 -4.10 1.65
CA GLU A 49 -8.66 -3.12 1.03
C GLU A 49 -7.85 -1.97 0.38
N PRO A 50 -8.08 -1.65 -0.90
CA PRO A 50 -7.39 -0.57 -1.60
C PRO A 50 -7.97 0.80 -1.20
N TRP A 51 -7.76 1.19 0.06
CA TRP A 51 -8.35 2.40 0.64
C TRP A 51 -7.91 3.69 -0.06
N TRP A 52 -6.73 3.68 -0.68
CA TRP A 52 -6.19 4.82 -1.41
C TRP A 52 -6.98 5.14 -2.67
N GLU A 53 -7.82 4.24 -3.18
CA GLU A 53 -8.61 4.53 -4.37
C GLU A 53 -9.62 5.65 -4.15
N LYS A 54 -10.06 5.84 -2.90
CA LYS A 54 -11.02 6.87 -2.48
C LYS A 54 -10.38 8.25 -2.25
N HIS A 55 -9.06 8.36 -2.39
CA HIS A 55 -8.30 9.59 -2.16
C HIS A 55 -7.46 9.93 -3.41
N GLN A 56 -7.43 11.21 -3.79
CA GLN A 56 -6.58 11.72 -4.86
C GLN A 56 -6.13 13.14 -4.54
#